data_AF-A0A1C0BT38-F1
#
_entry.id   AF-A0A1C0BT38-F1
#
_cell.length_a   1.000
_cell.length_b   1.000
_cell.length_c   1.000
_cell.angle_alpha   90.00
_cell.angle_beta   90.00
_cell.angle_gamma   90.00
#
_symmetry.space_group_name_H-M   'P 1'
#
loop_
_entity.id
_entity.type
_entity.pdbx_description
1 polymer ?
#
loop_
_entity_poly.entity_id
_entity_poly.type
_entity_poly.pdbx_seq_one_letter_code
_entity_poly.pdbx_strand_id
1 'polypeptide(L)'
;MKRNVEKPTSRLGVKVKTIVAKGKQLLNNSKPVSFVKAFSSKVLQRLNKTTNIIRIETKRMNGRSLGRQFLIYIKGVEVTLPRTVAVITVCSLLVYTSGSQLQKPTVLRKNLGVQPFVTTASMQSPTSFDIQDEVDKNAKAIEIKKAEEARRVQEAEELRKQQEEAARLALEAQIAAEEQKYSSSGVCSLAADNISFMDYRMIRTGSLQYQYLQAYMNVSADGLLRTEDGFIAVALGSYYGPIGSKYRFTTSTGQTFKVMKIDEKSDNHTTNGCTDSTNSMIEFIIDTPNIHSAVKMSGTFTSLAAFSGTIVQAEYYTE
;
A
#
# COMPACT_ATOMS: atom_id res chain seq x y z
N MET A 1 32.97 -15.80 -13.45
CA MET A 1 33.02 -15.16 -12.12
C MET A 1 31.64 -14.64 -11.74
N LYS A 2 30.89 -15.38 -10.92
CA LYS A 2 29.59 -14.94 -10.37
C LYS A 2 29.86 -14.10 -9.12
N ARG A 3 29.47 -12.83 -9.13
CA ARG A 3 29.48 -11.99 -7.92
C ARG A 3 28.25 -12.35 -7.08
N ASN A 4 28.48 -12.90 -5.90
CA ASN A 4 27.45 -13.06 -4.88
C ASN A 4 27.01 -11.67 -4.42
N VAL A 5 25.71 -11.39 -4.53
CA VAL A 5 25.09 -10.22 -3.91
C VAL A 5 24.62 -10.66 -2.53
N GLU A 6 25.33 -10.22 -1.50
CA GLU A 6 24.90 -10.38 -0.10
C GLU A 6 23.57 -9.67 0.13
N LYS A 7 22.64 -10.37 0.80
CA LYS A 7 21.38 -9.79 1.26
C LYS A 7 21.67 -8.83 2.42
N PRO A 8 21.13 -7.59 2.43
CA PRO A 8 21.35 -6.67 3.53
C PRO A 8 20.54 -7.11 4.76
N THR A 9 21.23 -7.64 5.76
CA THR A 9 20.69 -8.01 7.09
C THR A 9 20.72 -6.85 8.09
N SER A 10 20.86 -5.60 7.62
CA SER A 10 20.90 -4.46 8.55
C SER A 10 19.49 -4.05 8.99
N ARG A 11 19.34 -3.76 10.30
CA ARG A 11 18.16 -3.12 10.92
C ARG A 11 17.67 -1.86 10.16
N LEU A 12 18.50 -1.26 9.32
CA LEU A 12 18.14 -0.14 8.44
C LEU A 12 17.21 -0.55 7.29
N GLY A 13 17.39 -1.72 6.68
CA GLY A 13 16.54 -2.19 5.58
C GLY A 13 15.08 -2.38 5.99
N VAL A 14 14.87 -2.75 7.25
CA VAL A 14 13.54 -2.84 7.86
C VAL A 14 12.92 -1.45 8.04
N LYS A 15 13.67 -0.47 8.58
CA LYS A 15 13.17 0.91 8.76
C LYS A 15 12.78 1.59 7.44
N VAL A 16 13.55 1.36 6.37
CA VAL A 16 13.23 1.90 5.04
C VAL A 16 11.94 1.26 4.49
N LYS A 17 11.77 -0.06 4.63
CA LYS A 17 10.51 -0.74 4.26
C LYS A 17 9.30 -0.22 5.06
N THR A 18 9.47 0.04 6.35
CA THR A 18 8.41 0.61 7.20
C THR A 18 8.01 2.02 6.78
N ILE A 19 8.97 2.87 6.40
CA ILE A 19 8.69 4.23 5.92
C ILE A 19 7.96 4.19 4.57
N VAL A 20 8.37 3.29 3.67
CA VAL A 20 7.70 3.09 2.36
C VAL A 20 6.28 2.56 2.54
N ALA A 21 6.06 1.63 3.48
CA ALA A 21 4.74 1.10 3.81
C ALA A 21 3.81 2.19 4.39
N LYS A 22 4.31 3.02 5.31
CA LYS A 22 3.56 4.16 5.86
C LYS A 22 3.22 5.21 4.80
N GLY A 23 4.11 5.46 3.84
CA GLY A 23 3.85 6.35 2.71
C GLY A 23 2.71 5.85 1.81
N LYS A 24 2.62 4.54 1.56
CA LYS A 24 1.50 3.93 0.82
C LYS A 24 0.18 4.01 1.59
N GLN A 25 0.20 3.86 2.91
CA GLN A 25 -0.99 3.93 3.75
C GLN A 25 -1.59 5.34 3.81
N LEU A 26 -0.76 6.39 3.83
CA LEU A 26 -1.21 7.79 3.81
C LEU A 26 -1.83 8.20 2.46
N LEU A 27 -1.39 7.58 1.36
CA LEU A 27 -1.96 7.79 0.02
C LEU A 27 -3.38 7.24 -0.12
N ASN A 28 -3.70 6.13 0.54
CA ASN A 28 -5.03 5.52 0.47
C ASN A 28 -6.09 6.28 1.30
N ASN A 29 -5.67 7.16 2.21
CA ASN A 29 -6.56 7.86 3.15
C ASN A 29 -6.74 9.36 2.87
N SER A 30 -6.15 9.90 1.80
CA SER A 30 -6.26 11.33 1.49
C SER A 30 -7.09 11.58 0.23
N LYS A 31 -8.13 12.42 0.35
CA LYS A 31 -8.86 12.97 -0.81
C LYS A 31 -7.88 13.79 -1.67
N PRO A 32 -8.04 13.83 -3.01
CA PRO A 32 -7.10 14.49 -3.88
C PRO A 32 -7.16 16.01 -3.67
N VAL A 33 -6.21 16.56 -2.92
CA VAL A 33 -6.02 18.01 -2.83
C VAL A 33 -5.20 18.46 -4.04
N SER A 34 -5.80 19.33 -4.84
CA SER A 34 -5.21 20.04 -5.97
C SER A 34 -4.16 21.05 -5.50
N PHE A 35 -2.99 20.56 -5.11
CA PHE A 35 -1.80 21.40 -4.96
C PHE A 35 -0.67 20.80 -5.80
N VAL A 36 0.27 21.66 -6.18
CA VAL A 36 1.47 21.37 -6.99
C VAL A 36 1.34 21.64 -8.49
N LYS A 37 1.05 22.91 -8.82
CA LYS A 37 1.79 23.59 -9.90
C LYS A 37 2.89 24.43 -9.25
N ALA A 38 4.11 24.32 -9.78
CA ALA A 38 5.33 25.05 -9.40
C ALA A 38 6.12 24.56 -8.17
N PHE A 39 6.78 23.40 -8.29
CA PHE A 39 8.02 23.14 -7.55
C PHE A 39 9.19 23.77 -8.34
N SER A 40 9.71 24.91 -7.86
CA SER A 40 10.78 25.65 -8.54
C SER A 40 12.16 25.03 -8.28
N SER A 41 13.09 25.20 -9.24
CA SER A 41 14.46 24.67 -9.21
C SER A 41 15.29 25.12 -7.99
N LYS A 42 14.89 26.21 -7.32
CA LYS A 42 15.54 26.73 -6.11
C LYS A 42 15.33 25.82 -4.87
N VAL A 43 14.21 25.11 -4.77
CA VAL A 43 13.93 24.18 -3.66
C VAL A 43 14.83 22.94 -3.75
N LEU A 44 15.03 22.43 -4.97
CA LEU A 44 15.93 21.31 -5.25
C LEU A 44 17.39 21.63 -4.96
N GLN A 45 17.86 22.85 -5.24
CA GLN A 45 19.24 23.25 -4.95
C GLN A 45 19.53 23.39 -3.44
N ARG A 46 18.55 23.81 -2.63
CA ARG A 46 18.74 23.92 -1.16
C ARG A 46 18.86 22.55 -0.48
N LEU A 47 18.08 21.58 -0.91
CA LEU A 47 18.11 20.20 -0.39
C LEU A 47 19.48 19.53 -0.53
N ASN A 48 20.18 19.80 -1.62
CA ASN A 48 21.48 19.18 -1.90
C ASN A 48 22.60 19.65 -0.95
N LYS A 49 22.42 20.78 -0.23
CA LYS A 49 23.42 21.34 0.69
C LYS A 49 23.25 20.90 2.15
N THR A 50 22.03 20.58 2.58
CA THR A 50 21.73 20.27 4.01
C THR A 50 21.66 18.79 4.32
N THR A 51 21.47 17.95 3.31
CA THR A 51 21.49 16.49 3.46
C THR A 51 22.60 15.94 2.59
N ASN A 52 23.64 15.37 3.20
CA ASN A 52 24.58 14.54 2.47
C ASN A 52 23.78 13.42 1.79
N ILE A 53 23.63 13.57 0.47
CA ILE A 53 23.11 12.62 -0.53
C ILE A 53 21.57 12.63 -0.66
N ILE A 54 21.07 13.53 -1.51
CA ILE A 54 19.86 13.32 -2.31
C ILE A 54 20.14 13.83 -3.74
N ARG A 55 20.54 12.94 -4.64
CA ARG A 55 20.58 13.23 -6.08
C ARG A 55 19.25 12.79 -6.68
N ILE A 56 18.55 13.71 -7.34
CA ILE A 56 17.26 13.46 -8.00
C ILE A 56 17.47 13.54 -9.51
N GLU A 57 17.27 12.43 -10.20
CA GLU A 57 17.35 12.38 -11.66
C GLU A 57 15.98 12.07 -12.26
N THR A 58 15.66 12.77 -13.35
CA THR A 58 14.44 12.52 -14.13
C THR A 58 14.81 11.75 -15.39
N LYS A 59 14.36 10.50 -15.50
CA LYS A 59 14.55 9.70 -16.72
C LYS A 59 13.28 9.77 -17.58
N ARG A 60 13.44 10.14 -18.85
CA ARG A 60 12.39 9.95 -19.87
C ARG A 60 12.51 8.53 -20.42
N MET A 61 11.43 7.77 -20.37
CA MET A 61 11.36 6.50 -21.11
C MET A 61 10.87 6.77 -22.53
N ASN A 62 11.49 6.12 -23.51
CA ASN A 62 11.10 6.22 -24.92
C ASN A 62 9.81 5.41 -25.13
N GLY A 63 8.79 6.07 -25.69
CA GLY A 63 7.55 5.42 -26.16
C GLY A 63 6.36 5.57 -25.22
N ARG A 64 5.37 6.36 -25.68
CA ARG A 64 3.96 6.49 -25.26
C ARG A 64 3.67 6.64 -23.74
N SER A 65 3.51 7.92 -23.36
CA SER A 65 2.76 8.50 -22.22
C SER A 65 2.78 7.85 -20.83
N LEU A 66 3.71 6.95 -20.51
CA LEU A 66 3.91 6.50 -19.13
C LEU A 66 4.83 7.48 -18.40
N GLY A 67 4.30 8.08 -17.33
CA GLY A 67 4.79 9.30 -16.69
C GLY A 67 6.25 9.29 -16.22
N ARG A 68 6.75 10.51 -15.94
CA ARG A 68 8.11 10.75 -15.43
C ARG A 68 8.32 10.01 -14.10
N GLN A 69 9.31 9.12 -14.04
CA GLN A 69 9.79 8.54 -12.78
C GLN A 69 10.90 9.40 -12.19
N PHE A 70 10.99 9.40 -10.86
CA PHE A 70 12.07 10.05 -10.13
C PHE A 70 12.97 8.97 -9.53
N LEU A 71 14.26 9.08 -9.81
CA LEU A 71 15.28 8.30 -9.14
C LEU A 71 15.75 9.11 -7.92
N ILE A 72 15.66 8.53 -6.73
CA ILE A 72 16.13 9.16 -5.49
C ILE A 72 17.23 8.28 -4.91
N TYR A 73 18.43 8.87 -4.77
CA TYR A 73 19.55 8.23 -4.10
C TYR A 73 19.61 8.66 -2.64
N ILE A 74 19.45 7.71 -1.71
CA ILE A 74 19.61 7.95 -0.27
C ILE A 74 20.73 7.05 0.23
N LYS A 75 21.87 7.62 0.61
CA LYS A 75 23.04 6.90 1.15
C LYS A 75 23.44 5.65 0.33
N GLY A 76 23.46 5.77 -1.00
CA GLY A 76 23.88 4.69 -1.90
C GLY A 76 22.79 3.66 -2.24
N VAL A 77 21.57 3.80 -1.70
CA VAL A 77 20.42 2.97 -2.09
C VAL A 77 19.61 3.71 -3.16
N GLU A 78 19.41 3.06 -4.30
CA GLU A 78 18.60 3.55 -5.41
C GLU A 78 17.13 3.17 -5.18
N VAL A 79 16.24 4.17 -5.20
CA VAL A 79 14.80 3.96 -5.07
C VAL A 79 14.09 4.64 -6.23
N THR A 80 13.36 3.84 -7.02
CA THR A 80 12.56 4.30 -8.15
C THR A 80 11.11 4.47 -7.72
N LEU A 81 10.58 5.69 -7.82
CA LEU A 81 9.21 6.00 -7.38
C LEU A 81 8.37 6.66 -8.49
N PRO A 82 7.06 6.35 -8.56
CA PRO A 82 6.11 7.14 -9.33
C PRO A 82 6.08 8.59 -8.85
N ARG A 83 5.81 9.54 -9.76
CA ARG A 83 5.88 11.00 -9.51
C ARG A 83 5.12 11.46 -8.25
N THR A 84 3.90 11.00 -8.05
CA THR A 84 3.08 11.33 -6.89
C THR A 84 3.71 10.86 -5.59
N VAL A 85 4.25 9.63 -5.57
CA VAL A 85 4.93 9.05 -4.40
C VAL A 85 6.25 9.77 -4.12
N ALA A 86 7.02 10.14 -5.16
CA ALA A 86 8.27 10.86 -5.01
C ALA A 86 8.06 12.25 -4.37
N VAL A 87 7.05 13.00 -4.81
CA VAL A 87 6.74 14.33 -4.27
C VAL A 87 6.34 14.23 -2.79
N ILE A 88 5.46 13.29 -2.44
CA ILE A 88 5.03 13.09 -1.04
C ILE A 88 6.22 12.65 -0.18
N THR A 89 7.04 11.71 -0.66
CA THR A 89 8.20 11.20 0.08
C THR A 89 9.22 12.30 0.36
N VAL A 90 9.51 13.16 -0.64
CA VAL A 90 10.42 14.31 -0.48
C VAL A 90 9.82 15.36 0.45
N CYS A 91 8.52 15.67 0.35
CA CYS A 91 7.85 16.59 1.27
C CYS A 91 7.85 16.08 2.71
N SER A 92 7.61 14.79 2.93
CA SER A 92 7.67 14.17 4.27
C SER A 92 9.09 14.17 4.85
N LEU A 93 10.11 13.94 4.02
CA LEU A 93 11.53 14.08 4.41
C LEU A 93 11.89 15.53 4.75
N LEU A 94 11.36 16.50 4.00
CA LEU A 94 11.52 17.93 4.28
C LEU A 94 10.87 18.31 5.62
N VAL A 95 9.63 17.87 5.89
CA VAL A 95 8.95 18.13 7.16
C VAL A 95 9.70 17.48 8.32
N TYR A 96 10.21 16.26 8.14
CA TYR A 96 10.97 15.55 9.17
C TYR A 96 12.32 16.22 9.49
N THR A 97 13.02 16.73 8.48
CA THR A 97 14.30 17.44 8.64
C THR A 97 14.14 18.89 9.10
N SER A 98 12.98 19.51 8.83
CA SER A 98 12.65 20.87 9.29
C SER A 98 12.11 20.87 10.73
N GLY A 99 11.36 19.83 11.12
CA GLY A 99 10.81 19.66 12.47
C GLY A 99 11.85 19.26 13.53
N SER A 100 13.06 18.88 13.12
CA SER A 100 14.19 18.58 14.02
C SER A 100 15.09 19.80 14.30
N GLN A 101 14.68 21.01 13.88
CA GLN A 101 15.36 22.28 14.16
C GLN A 101 14.49 23.21 15.02
N LEU A 102 14.15 22.79 16.24
CA LEU A 102 13.58 23.60 17.33
C LEU A 102 14.03 22.92 18.63
N GLN A 103 14.86 23.45 19.54
CA GLN A 103 15.62 24.68 19.65
C GLN A 103 17.01 24.28 20.18
N LYS A 104 18.11 24.75 19.56
CA LYS A 104 19.39 24.82 20.28
C LYS A 104 19.28 25.99 21.26
N PRO A 105 19.73 25.87 22.52
CA PRO A 105 19.82 27.02 23.40
C PRO A 105 20.82 28.01 22.80
N THR A 106 20.31 29.18 22.41
CA THR A 106 21.12 30.33 22.04
C THR A 106 21.90 30.76 23.28
N VAL A 107 23.17 30.35 23.37
CA VAL A 107 24.12 30.95 24.31
C VAL A 107 24.41 32.36 23.82
N LEU A 108 23.67 33.32 24.37
CA LEU A 108 23.90 34.75 24.19
C LEU A 108 25.16 35.13 24.99
N ARG A 109 26.33 35.00 24.34
CA ARG A 109 27.58 35.62 24.81
C ARG A 109 27.44 37.13 24.56
N LYS A 110 26.98 37.89 25.56
CA LYS A 110 27.13 39.35 25.56
C LYS A 110 28.51 39.69 26.14
N ASN A 111 29.20 40.54 25.40
CA ASN A 111 30.50 41.09 25.71
C ASN A 111 30.55 41.72 27.10
N LEU A 112 31.60 41.39 27.85
CA LEU A 112 32.07 42.13 29.02
C LEU A 112 32.45 43.55 28.60
N GLY A 113 31.52 44.49 28.80
CA GLY A 113 31.85 45.90 28.91
C GLY A 113 32.33 46.15 30.34
N VAL A 114 33.60 46.52 30.47
CA VAL A 114 34.17 47.07 31.70
C VAL A 114 33.44 48.38 32.01
N GLN A 115 32.71 48.41 33.12
CA GLN A 115 32.15 49.63 33.72
C GLN A 115 32.83 49.85 35.08
N PRO A 116 33.18 51.09 35.45
CA PRO A 116 33.86 51.38 36.69
C PRO A 116 32.93 51.20 37.90
N PHE A 117 33.56 50.71 38.96
CA PHE A 117 33.03 50.41 40.28
C PHE A 117 32.39 51.65 40.91
N VAL A 118 31.08 51.63 41.11
CA VAL A 118 30.37 52.57 41.99
C VAL A 118 29.99 51.81 43.25
N THR A 119 30.66 52.17 44.34
CA THR A 119 30.43 51.71 45.70
C THR A 119 29.15 52.35 46.24
N THR A 120 28.10 51.56 46.51
CA THR A 120 27.13 51.81 47.60
C THR A 120 26.15 50.65 47.76
N ALA A 121 25.79 50.42 49.02
CA ALA A 121 24.75 49.51 49.55
C ALA A 121 25.16 48.04 49.77
N SER A 122 25.53 47.78 51.03
CA SER A 122 25.46 46.50 51.74
C SER A 122 24.16 45.75 51.43
N MET A 123 24.21 44.82 50.48
CA MET A 123 23.27 43.70 50.43
C MET A 123 23.92 42.53 51.17
N GLN A 124 23.25 42.04 52.20
CA GLN A 124 23.64 40.83 52.93
C GLN A 124 23.77 39.68 51.93
N SER A 125 24.94 39.06 51.89
CA SER A 125 25.17 37.84 51.11
C SER A 125 24.24 36.74 51.64
N PRO A 126 23.46 36.06 50.78
CA PRO A 126 22.65 34.93 51.23
C PRO A 126 23.57 33.91 51.89
N THR A 127 23.15 33.44 53.05
CA THR A 127 23.95 32.49 53.83
C THR A 127 23.97 31.14 53.09
N SER A 128 24.98 30.29 53.31
CA SER A 128 25.11 29.00 52.62
C SER A 128 23.90 28.06 52.82
N PHE A 129 23.02 28.38 53.78
CA PHE A 129 21.78 27.69 54.05
C PHE A 129 20.70 27.97 52.99
N ASP A 130 20.65 29.20 52.46
CA ASP A 130 19.63 29.63 51.48
C ASP A 130 19.84 28.99 50.09
N ILE A 131 21.09 28.72 49.72
CA ILE A 131 21.45 28.08 48.45
C ILE A 131 21.08 26.60 48.45
N GLN A 132 21.27 25.92 49.59
CA GLN A 132 21.01 24.49 49.71
C GLN A 132 19.52 24.18 49.60
N ASP A 133 18.68 25.02 50.22
CA ASP A 133 17.23 24.89 50.22
C ASP A 133 16.61 25.11 48.82
N GLU A 134 17.26 25.94 47.98
CA GLU A 134 16.85 26.20 46.60
C GLU A 134 17.31 25.08 45.64
N VAL A 135 18.47 24.47 45.89
CA VAL A 135 18.94 23.27 45.17
C VAL A 135 18.03 22.08 45.44
N ASP A 136 17.60 21.89 46.69
CA ASP A 136 16.71 20.79 47.08
C ASP A 136 15.29 20.96 46.52
N LYS A 137 14.76 22.19 46.50
CA LYS A 137 13.49 22.52 45.83
C LYS A 137 13.54 22.24 44.33
N ASN A 138 14.64 22.61 43.68
CA ASN A 138 14.83 22.37 42.24
C ASN A 138 14.99 20.87 41.91
N ALA A 139 15.71 20.11 42.74
CA ALA A 139 15.84 18.66 42.59
C ALA A 139 14.47 17.96 42.69
N LYS A 140 13.65 18.34 43.67
CA LYS A 140 12.30 17.81 43.86
C LYS A 140 11.36 18.15 42.70
N ALA A 141 11.48 19.35 42.14
CA ALA A 141 10.71 19.76 40.96
C ALA A 141 11.08 18.96 39.69
N ILE A 142 12.35 18.56 39.54
CA ILE A 142 12.81 17.71 38.44
C ILE A 142 12.25 16.29 38.57
N GLU A 143 12.23 15.71 39.78
CA GLU A 143 11.67 14.38 40.00
C GLU A 143 10.16 14.32 39.69
N ILE A 144 9.40 15.35 40.10
CA ILE A 144 7.97 15.45 39.79
C ILE A 144 7.74 15.48 38.27
N LYS A 145 8.51 16.28 37.53
CA LYS A 145 8.40 16.35 36.07
C LYS A 145 8.73 15.01 35.40
N LYS A 146 9.77 14.31 35.87
CA LYS A 146 10.13 12.98 35.36
C LYS A 146 9.03 11.95 35.63
N ALA A 147 8.42 11.98 36.82
CA ALA A 147 7.31 11.11 37.16
C ALA A 147 6.06 11.39 36.32
N GLU A 148 5.75 12.66 36.06
CA GLU A 148 4.63 13.06 35.19
C GLU A 148 4.86 12.64 33.74
N GLU A 149 6.08 12.82 33.22
CA GLU A 149 6.45 12.36 31.87
C GLU A 149 6.35 10.83 31.75
N ALA A 150 6.81 10.09 32.76
CA ALA A 150 6.68 8.62 32.79
C ALA A 150 5.21 8.18 32.77
N ARG A 151 4.33 8.85 33.53
CA ARG A 151 2.88 8.56 33.52
C ARG A 151 2.26 8.83 32.15
N ARG A 152 2.63 9.94 31.51
CA ARG A 152 2.15 10.27 30.15
C ARG A 152 2.62 9.26 29.11
N VAL A 153 3.85 8.75 29.24
CA VAL A 153 4.36 7.69 28.35
C VAL A 153 3.58 6.39 28.56
N GLN A 154 3.30 6.01 29.81
CA GLN A 154 2.49 4.81 30.12
C GLN A 154 1.07 4.93 29.56
N GLU A 155 0.39 6.04 29.79
CA GLU A 155 -0.96 6.31 29.27
C GLU A 155 -0.98 6.29 27.74
N ALA A 156 0.03 6.89 27.08
CA ALA A 156 0.14 6.86 25.63
C ALA A 156 0.41 5.45 25.08
N GLU A 157 1.18 4.61 25.79
CA GLU A 157 1.40 3.23 25.41
C GLU A 157 0.12 2.39 25.55
N GLU A 158 -0.65 2.61 26.62
CA GLU A 158 -1.93 1.94 26.84
C GLU A 158 -2.95 2.33 25.76
N LEU A 159 -3.07 3.62 25.47
CA LEU A 159 -3.93 4.11 24.39
C LEU A 159 -3.53 3.51 23.02
N ARG A 160 -2.22 3.36 22.76
CA ARG A 160 -1.75 2.73 21.52
C ARG A 160 -2.18 1.25 21.44
N LYS A 161 -2.07 0.50 22.54
CA LYS A 161 -2.52 -0.90 22.59
C LYS A 161 -4.03 -1.01 22.33
N GLN A 162 -4.82 -0.13 22.93
CA GLN A 162 -6.27 -0.08 22.69
C GLN A 162 -6.61 0.23 21.22
N GLN A 163 -5.87 1.15 20.59
CA GLN A 163 -6.06 1.46 19.18
C GLN A 163 -5.69 0.29 18.25
N GLU A 164 -4.61 -0.43 18.55
CA GLU A 164 -4.18 -1.62 17.80
C GLU A 164 -5.21 -2.75 17.91
N GLU A 165 -5.76 -2.98 19.11
CA GLU A 165 -6.80 -3.97 19.34
C GLU A 165 -8.12 -3.60 18.65
N ALA A 166 -8.56 -2.34 18.76
CA ALA A 166 -9.74 -1.85 18.06
C ALA A 166 -9.58 -1.99 16.53
N ALA A 167 -8.38 -1.72 16.00
CA ALA A 167 -8.09 -1.91 14.57
C ALA A 167 -8.13 -3.39 14.15
N ARG A 168 -7.65 -4.30 14.99
CA ARG A 168 -7.73 -5.76 14.74
C ARG A 168 -9.19 -6.22 14.69
N LEU A 169 -9.99 -5.84 15.69
CA LEU A 169 -11.42 -6.19 15.76
C LEU A 169 -12.20 -5.60 14.58
N ALA A 170 -11.89 -4.36 14.17
CA ALA A 170 -12.50 -3.75 13.00
C ALA A 170 -12.17 -4.50 11.70
N LEU A 171 -10.93 -4.99 11.55
CA LEU A 171 -10.54 -5.80 10.39
C LEU A 171 -11.24 -7.16 10.38
N GLU A 172 -11.33 -7.84 11.53
CA GLU A 172 -12.04 -9.11 11.67
C GLU A 172 -13.53 -8.95 11.33
N ALA A 173 -14.17 -7.89 11.80
CA ALA A 173 -15.55 -7.57 11.45
C ALA A 173 -15.75 -7.30 9.95
N GLN A 174 -14.79 -6.62 9.30
CA GLN A 174 -14.84 -6.40 7.85
C GLN A 174 -14.70 -7.70 7.06
N ILE A 175 -13.79 -8.60 7.47
CA ILE A 175 -13.64 -9.93 6.84
C ILE A 175 -14.93 -10.73 7.02
N ALA A 176 -15.48 -10.78 8.23
CA ALA A 176 -16.72 -11.50 8.51
C ALA A 176 -17.90 -10.96 7.69
N ALA A 177 -18.02 -9.64 7.54
CA ALA A 177 -19.06 -9.01 6.72
C ALA A 177 -18.88 -9.33 5.23
N GLU A 178 -17.63 -9.39 4.72
CA GLU A 178 -17.37 -9.79 3.33
C GLU A 178 -17.71 -11.27 3.09
N GLU A 179 -17.39 -12.17 4.04
CA GLU A 179 -17.73 -13.59 3.97
C GLU A 179 -19.24 -13.84 3.96
N GLN A 180 -20.03 -13.03 4.67
CA GLN A 180 -21.49 -13.14 4.69
C GLN A 180 -22.17 -12.86 3.34
N LYS A 181 -21.45 -12.24 2.39
CA LYS A 181 -21.96 -11.97 1.04
C LYS A 181 -21.93 -13.21 0.14
N TYR A 182 -21.34 -14.30 0.61
CA TYR A 182 -21.19 -15.52 -0.16
C TYR A 182 -22.09 -16.62 0.40
N SER A 183 -22.80 -17.28 -0.51
CA SER A 183 -23.63 -18.44 -0.21
C SER A 183 -23.08 -19.67 -0.93
N SER A 184 -23.10 -20.83 -0.28
CA SER A 184 -22.63 -22.08 -0.89
C SER A 184 -23.50 -22.42 -2.09
N SER A 185 -22.90 -22.43 -3.29
CA SER A 185 -23.58 -22.81 -4.54
C SER A 185 -23.21 -24.23 -4.98
N GLY A 186 -22.14 -24.81 -4.43
CA GLY A 186 -21.57 -26.09 -4.88
C GLY A 186 -20.87 -25.98 -6.24
N VAL A 187 -20.01 -26.95 -6.57
CA VAL A 187 -19.47 -27.12 -7.93
C VAL A 187 -20.22 -28.25 -8.61
N CYS A 188 -20.52 -28.07 -9.89
CA CYS A 188 -21.20 -29.09 -10.71
C CYS A 188 -20.25 -30.19 -11.22
N SER A 189 -18.92 -29.99 -11.11
CA SER A 189 -17.90 -31.02 -11.31
C SER A 189 -16.74 -30.82 -10.35
N LEU A 190 -16.34 -31.90 -9.66
CA LEU A 190 -15.19 -31.91 -8.75
C LEU A 190 -13.84 -32.11 -9.46
N ALA A 191 -13.85 -32.30 -10.78
CA ALA A 191 -12.66 -32.62 -11.55
C ALA A 191 -12.12 -31.46 -12.39
N ALA A 192 -12.80 -30.30 -12.48
CA ALA A 192 -12.42 -29.22 -13.37
C ALA A 192 -11.04 -28.63 -13.05
N ASP A 193 -10.05 -28.94 -13.86
CA ASP A 193 -8.63 -28.64 -13.68
C ASP A 193 -8.03 -27.77 -14.78
N ASN A 194 -8.88 -27.33 -15.71
CA ASN A 194 -8.53 -26.39 -16.75
C ASN A 194 -9.27 -25.06 -16.55
N ILE A 195 -8.55 -23.95 -16.70
CA ILE A 195 -9.13 -22.61 -16.83
C ILE A 195 -8.73 -22.11 -18.21
N SER A 196 -9.64 -22.28 -19.17
CA SER A 196 -9.45 -21.82 -20.54
C SER A 196 -9.53 -20.29 -20.61
N PHE A 197 -9.29 -19.74 -21.79
CA PHE A 197 -9.43 -18.30 -22.00
C PHE A 197 -9.88 -17.97 -23.41
N MET A 198 -10.54 -16.83 -23.55
CA MET A 198 -10.92 -16.24 -24.82
C MET A 198 -10.62 -14.75 -24.84
N ASP A 199 -10.35 -14.20 -26.02
CA ASP A 199 -10.13 -12.78 -26.16
C ASP A 199 -11.45 -11.99 -26.08
N TYR A 200 -11.49 -10.93 -25.27
CA TYR A 200 -12.70 -10.12 -25.08
C TYR A 200 -13.22 -9.49 -26.38
N ARG A 201 -12.36 -9.31 -27.38
CA ARG A 201 -12.73 -8.75 -28.69
C ARG A 201 -13.59 -9.70 -29.53
N MET A 202 -13.71 -10.96 -29.11
CA MET A 202 -14.61 -11.93 -29.73
C MET A 202 -16.07 -11.75 -29.30
N ILE A 203 -16.33 -10.98 -28.23
CA ILE A 203 -17.69 -10.70 -27.76
C ILE A 203 -18.40 -9.79 -28.76
N ARG A 204 -19.56 -10.24 -29.24
CA ARG A 204 -20.34 -9.54 -30.27
C ARG A 204 -20.83 -8.19 -29.76
N THR A 205 -20.48 -7.12 -30.47
CA THR A 205 -21.00 -5.77 -30.22
C THR A 205 -22.53 -5.73 -30.20
N GLY A 206 -23.10 -5.03 -29.23
CA GLY A 206 -24.56 -4.87 -29.07
C GLY A 206 -25.25 -6.00 -28.31
N SER A 207 -24.55 -7.07 -27.95
CA SER A 207 -25.10 -8.11 -27.08
C SER A 207 -25.14 -7.67 -25.61
N LEU A 208 -25.91 -8.38 -24.77
CA LEU A 208 -25.95 -8.15 -23.32
C LEU A 208 -24.55 -8.32 -22.70
N GLN A 209 -23.80 -9.33 -23.17
CA GLN A 209 -22.41 -9.59 -22.77
C GLN A 209 -21.52 -8.37 -23.04
N TYR A 210 -21.64 -7.78 -24.24
CA TYR A 210 -20.88 -6.58 -24.59
C TYR A 210 -21.26 -5.38 -23.73
N GLN A 211 -22.55 -5.21 -23.40
CA GLN A 211 -23.00 -4.14 -22.50
C GLN A 211 -22.37 -4.27 -21.11
N TYR A 212 -22.39 -5.47 -20.53
CA TYR A 212 -21.76 -5.74 -19.23
C TYR A 212 -20.25 -5.55 -19.26
N LEU A 213 -19.60 -6.04 -20.32
CA LEU A 213 -18.17 -5.83 -20.53
C LEU A 213 -17.81 -4.33 -20.51
N GLN A 214 -18.53 -3.49 -21.26
CA GLN A 214 -18.26 -2.06 -21.32
C GLN A 214 -18.62 -1.31 -20.04
N ALA A 215 -19.67 -1.74 -19.35
CA ALA A 215 -20.15 -1.06 -18.15
C ALA A 215 -19.28 -1.32 -16.91
N TYR A 216 -18.73 -2.54 -16.79
CA TYR A 216 -18.12 -2.99 -15.53
C TYR A 216 -16.65 -3.37 -15.64
N MET A 217 -16.13 -3.73 -16.83
CA MET A 217 -14.83 -4.37 -16.94
C MET A 217 -13.72 -3.43 -17.43
N ASN A 218 -12.57 -3.53 -16.77
CA ASN A 218 -11.35 -2.80 -17.10
C ASN A 218 -10.20 -3.76 -17.38
N VAL A 219 -9.45 -3.51 -18.44
CA VAL A 219 -8.24 -4.27 -18.76
C VAL A 219 -7.17 -3.97 -17.70
N SER A 220 -6.75 -5.02 -17.01
CA SER A 220 -5.66 -4.95 -16.02
C SER A 220 -4.30 -5.15 -16.69
N ALA A 221 -3.23 -4.78 -15.98
CA ALA A 221 -1.86 -4.87 -16.48
C ALA A 221 -1.39 -6.31 -16.78
N ASP A 222 -2.05 -7.32 -16.22
CA ASP A 222 -1.79 -8.75 -16.44
C ASP A 222 -2.70 -9.36 -17.53
N GLY A 223 -3.45 -8.52 -18.26
CA GLY A 223 -4.33 -8.91 -19.35
C GLY A 223 -5.67 -9.49 -18.90
N LEU A 224 -5.94 -9.62 -17.60
CA LEU A 224 -7.26 -10.00 -17.10
C LEU A 224 -8.20 -8.79 -17.10
N LEU A 225 -9.47 -9.00 -17.41
CA LEU A 225 -10.50 -7.97 -17.30
C LEU A 225 -11.12 -8.04 -15.91
N ARG A 226 -11.17 -6.91 -15.20
CA ARG A 226 -11.67 -6.83 -13.83
C ARG A 226 -12.61 -5.67 -13.59
N THR A 227 -13.57 -5.88 -12.70
CA THR A 227 -14.34 -4.79 -12.10
C THR A 227 -13.51 -4.00 -11.08
N GLU A 228 -14.01 -2.85 -10.65
CA GLU A 228 -13.36 -2.02 -9.62
C GLU A 228 -13.25 -2.75 -8.27
N ASP A 229 -14.25 -3.58 -7.93
CA ASP A 229 -14.30 -4.45 -6.74
C ASP A 229 -13.53 -5.78 -6.93
N GLY A 230 -12.87 -5.97 -8.08
CA GLY A 230 -11.90 -7.05 -8.31
C GLY A 230 -12.46 -8.38 -8.82
N PHE A 231 -13.68 -8.42 -9.34
CA PHE A 231 -14.23 -9.60 -10.01
C PHE A 231 -13.66 -9.73 -11.42
N ILE A 232 -13.16 -10.90 -11.76
CA ILE A 232 -12.59 -11.23 -13.08
C ILE A 232 -13.71 -11.57 -14.06
N ALA A 233 -13.66 -11.05 -15.29
CA ALA A 233 -14.61 -11.40 -16.35
C ALA A 233 -14.42 -12.85 -16.82
N VAL A 234 -15.49 -13.63 -16.83
CA VAL A 234 -15.45 -15.04 -17.25
C VAL A 234 -16.65 -15.42 -18.11
N ALA A 235 -16.48 -16.45 -18.94
CA ALA A 235 -17.57 -17.24 -19.46
C ALA A 235 -17.80 -18.46 -18.56
N LEU A 236 -19.04 -18.66 -18.15
CA LEU A 236 -19.52 -19.83 -17.40
C LEU A 236 -20.68 -20.45 -18.18
N GLY A 237 -20.97 -21.73 -17.95
CA GLY A 237 -22.18 -22.34 -18.50
C GLY A 237 -23.46 -21.97 -17.73
N SER A 238 -24.61 -22.42 -18.24
CA SER A 238 -25.94 -21.98 -17.80
C SER A 238 -26.27 -22.36 -16.36
N TYR A 239 -25.54 -23.34 -15.80
CA TYR A 239 -25.61 -23.72 -14.39
C TYR A 239 -25.33 -22.53 -13.44
N TYR A 240 -24.47 -21.59 -13.86
CA TYR A 240 -23.98 -20.48 -13.04
C TYR A 240 -24.81 -19.20 -13.16
N GLY A 241 -26.11 -19.32 -13.36
CA GLY A 241 -27.02 -18.17 -13.42
C GLY A 241 -26.85 -17.27 -14.65
N PRO A 242 -27.54 -16.12 -14.70
CA PRO A 242 -27.49 -15.20 -15.84
C PRO A 242 -26.18 -14.39 -15.93
N ILE A 243 -25.99 -13.68 -17.06
CA ILE A 243 -24.95 -12.67 -17.20
C ILE A 243 -25.05 -11.65 -16.06
N GLY A 244 -23.92 -11.33 -15.44
CA GLY A 244 -23.80 -10.48 -14.26
C GLY A 244 -23.70 -11.25 -12.93
N SER A 245 -24.03 -12.55 -12.90
CA SER A 245 -23.85 -13.36 -11.70
C SER A 245 -22.39 -13.38 -11.25
N LYS A 246 -22.19 -13.19 -9.94
CA LYS A 246 -20.88 -13.08 -9.30
C LYS A 246 -20.63 -14.31 -8.43
N TYR A 247 -19.38 -14.79 -8.47
CA TYR A 247 -18.96 -15.96 -7.71
C TYR A 247 -17.58 -15.76 -7.10
N ARG A 248 -17.30 -16.52 -6.05
CA ARG A 248 -15.95 -16.84 -5.58
C ARG A 248 -15.69 -18.32 -5.82
N PHE A 249 -14.56 -18.62 -6.45
CA PHE A 249 -14.11 -19.98 -6.67
C PHE A 249 -12.89 -20.27 -5.80
N THR A 250 -12.81 -21.51 -5.30
CA THR A 250 -11.67 -22.01 -4.52
C THR A 250 -11.06 -23.21 -5.23
N THR A 251 -9.73 -23.21 -5.33
CA THR A 251 -8.95 -24.31 -5.90
C THR A 251 -8.49 -25.30 -4.82
N SER A 252 -8.11 -26.51 -5.23
CA SER A 252 -7.52 -27.52 -4.33
C SER A 252 -6.19 -27.10 -3.70
N THR A 253 -5.53 -26.05 -4.24
CA THR A 253 -4.33 -25.46 -3.63
C THR A 253 -4.64 -24.37 -2.59
N GLY A 254 -5.93 -24.09 -2.34
CA GLY A 254 -6.38 -23.07 -1.39
C GLY A 254 -6.46 -21.66 -1.97
N GLN A 255 -6.17 -21.48 -3.26
CA GLN A 255 -6.30 -20.18 -3.92
C GLN A 255 -7.77 -19.85 -4.15
N THR A 256 -8.15 -18.61 -3.86
CA THR A 256 -9.48 -18.07 -4.11
C THR A 256 -9.43 -16.90 -5.07
N PHE A 257 -10.45 -16.79 -5.93
CA PHE A 257 -10.59 -15.66 -6.84
C PHE A 257 -12.06 -15.36 -7.12
N LYS A 258 -12.35 -14.08 -7.31
CA LYS A 258 -13.69 -13.55 -7.57
C LYS A 258 -13.92 -13.42 -9.06
N VAL A 259 -15.09 -13.80 -9.55
CA VAL A 259 -15.44 -13.74 -10.96
C VAL A 259 -16.86 -13.22 -11.18
N MET A 260 -17.06 -12.53 -12.30
CA MET A 260 -18.39 -12.16 -12.79
C MET A 260 -18.60 -12.82 -14.14
N LYS A 261 -19.74 -13.49 -14.29
CA LYS A 261 -20.18 -14.08 -15.55
C LYS A 261 -20.49 -12.96 -16.55
N ILE A 262 -19.67 -12.84 -17.59
CA ILE A 262 -19.80 -11.84 -18.66
C ILE A 262 -20.19 -12.49 -19.98
N ASP A 263 -19.88 -13.77 -20.16
CA ASP A 263 -20.31 -14.54 -21.33
C ASP A 263 -20.88 -15.91 -20.91
N GLU A 264 -21.57 -16.54 -21.85
CA GLU A 264 -22.26 -17.81 -21.66
C GLU A 264 -21.60 -18.89 -22.53
N LYS A 265 -21.07 -19.95 -21.90
CA LYS A 265 -20.65 -21.12 -22.65
C LYS A 265 -21.90 -21.83 -23.17
N SER A 266 -21.98 -22.08 -24.47
CA SER A 266 -23.15 -22.73 -25.06
C SER A 266 -23.41 -24.09 -24.41
N ASP A 267 -24.68 -24.38 -24.11
CA ASP A 267 -25.08 -25.69 -23.57
C ASP A 267 -24.70 -26.85 -24.49
N ASN A 268 -24.61 -26.62 -25.80
CA ASN A 268 -24.13 -27.63 -26.76
C ASN A 268 -22.65 -27.99 -26.59
N HIS A 269 -21.89 -27.15 -25.89
CA HIS A 269 -20.47 -27.35 -25.61
C HIS A 269 -20.19 -27.70 -24.16
N THR A 270 -21.22 -27.80 -23.32
CA THR A 270 -21.06 -28.12 -21.91
C THR A 270 -21.82 -29.39 -21.52
N THR A 271 -21.34 -30.05 -20.49
CA THR A 271 -22.08 -31.12 -19.83
C THR A 271 -22.93 -30.49 -18.73
N ASN A 272 -24.26 -30.59 -18.85
CA ASN A 272 -25.23 -30.03 -17.89
C ASN A 272 -25.06 -28.53 -17.61
N GLY A 273 -24.64 -27.72 -18.60
CA GLY A 273 -24.43 -26.29 -18.40
C GLY A 273 -23.23 -25.94 -17.50
N CYS A 274 -22.31 -26.89 -17.29
CA CYS A 274 -21.26 -26.80 -16.27
C CYS A 274 -19.85 -26.69 -16.86
N THR A 275 -19.31 -27.83 -17.33
CA THR A 275 -17.95 -27.96 -17.85
C THR A 275 -17.99 -28.26 -19.34
N ASP A 276 -16.99 -27.79 -20.08
CA ASP A 276 -16.81 -28.19 -21.47
C ASP A 276 -16.03 -29.50 -21.65
N SER A 277 -15.87 -29.93 -22.91
CA SER A 277 -15.13 -31.15 -23.27
C SER A 277 -13.64 -31.15 -22.88
N THR A 278 -13.08 -29.98 -22.54
CA THR A 278 -11.70 -29.83 -22.03
C THR A 278 -11.65 -29.83 -20.52
N ASN A 279 -12.76 -30.18 -19.85
CA ASN A 279 -12.91 -30.12 -18.40
C ASN A 279 -12.73 -28.70 -17.84
N SER A 280 -12.95 -27.69 -18.68
CA SER A 280 -12.94 -26.28 -18.28
C SER A 280 -14.33 -25.88 -17.82
N MET A 281 -14.41 -25.48 -16.55
CA MET A 281 -15.62 -24.91 -15.95
C MET A 281 -15.66 -23.39 -16.10
N ILE A 282 -14.48 -22.78 -16.18
CA ILE A 282 -14.29 -21.34 -16.18
C ILE A 282 -13.42 -20.98 -17.37
N GLU A 283 -13.93 -20.10 -18.22
CA GLU A 283 -13.16 -19.52 -19.31
C GLU A 283 -12.91 -18.04 -19.04
N PHE A 284 -11.65 -17.66 -18.83
CA PHE A 284 -11.31 -16.26 -18.58
C PHE A 284 -11.47 -15.42 -19.84
N ILE A 285 -12.13 -14.27 -19.71
CA ILE A 285 -12.24 -13.28 -20.76
C ILE A 285 -11.09 -12.29 -20.58
N ILE A 286 -10.20 -12.23 -21.57
CA ILE A 286 -8.89 -11.61 -21.43
C ILE A 286 -8.55 -10.66 -22.57
N ASP A 287 -7.56 -9.80 -22.33
CA ASP A 287 -6.83 -9.06 -23.34
C ASP A 287 -5.55 -9.83 -23.71
N THR A 288 -5.65 -10.68 -24.76
CA THR A 288 -4.60 -11.63 -25.15
C THR A 288 -3.21 -11.03 -25.35
N PRO A 289 -3.04 -9.82 -25.92
CA PRO A 289 -1.73 -9.17 -26.01
C PRO A 289 -1.02 -9.05 -24.65
N ASN A 290 -1.77 -8.82 -23.56
CA ASN A 290 -1.25 -8.46 -22.25
C ASN A 290 -1.13 -9.63 -21.26
N ILE A 291 -1.62 -10.82 -21.58
CA ILE A 291 -1.51 -11.97 -20.66
C ILE A 291 -0.07 -12.49 -20.52
N HIS A 292 0.18 -13.13 -19.38
CA HIS A 292 1.48 -13.73 -19.03
C HIS A 292 1.94 -14.78 -20.06
N SER A 293 3.23 -14.80 -20.39
CA SER A 293 3.78 -15.71 -21.40
C SER A 293 3.57 -17.19 -21.06
N ALA A 294 3.64 -17.55 -19.78
CA ALA A 294 3.34 -18.92 -19.33
C ALA A 294 1.93 -19.38 -19.71
N VAL A 295 0.94 -18.49 -19.67
CA VAL A 295 -0.44 -18.79 -20.11
C VAL A 295 -0.50 -18.93 -21.62
N LYS A 296 0.18 -18.04 -22.37
CA LYS A 296 0.25 -18.13 -23.84
C LYS A 296 0.87 -19.45 -24.31
N MET A 297 1.88 -19.94 -23.61
CA MET A 297 2.57 -21.18 -23.95
C MET A 297 1.80 -22.44 -23.52
N SER A 298 1.16 -22.40 -22.35
CA SER A 298 0.45 -23.56 -21.80
C SER A 298 -0.99 -23.69 -22.30
N GLY A 299 -1.59 -22.59 -22.78
CA GLY A 299 -3.00 -22.55 -23.16
C GLY A 299 -3.97 -22.51 -21.98
N THR A 300 -3.49 -22.34 -20.74
CA THR A 300 -4.34 -22.39 -19.54
C THR A 300 -3.84 -21.48 -18.42
N PHE A 301 -4.79 -20.91 -17.65
CA PHE A 301 -4.47 -20.07 -16.49
C PHE A 301 -3.99 -20.86 -15.27
N THR A 302 -4.24 -22.19 -15.22
CA THR A 302 -3.76 -23.04 -14.13
C THR A 302 -2.24 -23.16 -14.08
N SER A 303 -1.54 -22.73 -15.14
CA SER A 303 -0.08 -22.54 -15.16
C SER A 303 0.43 -21.42 -14.25
N LEU A 304 -0.45 -20.54 -13.76
CA LEU A 304 -0.11 -19.50 -12.81
C LEU A 304 -0.45 -19.95 -11.39
N ALA A 305 0.46 -19.70 -10.44
CA ALA A 305 0.26 -20.05 -9.03
C ALA A 305 -1.02 -19.45 -8.41
N ALA A 306 -1.52 -18.32 -8.94
CA ALA A 306 -2.75 -17.71 -8.46
C ALA A 306 -4.02 -18.53 -8.79
N PHE A 307 -3.95 -19.42 -9.78
CA PHE A 307 -5.09 -20.19 -10.30
C PHE A 307 -4.79 -21.69 -10.40
N SER A 308 -3.73 -22.16 -9.76
CA SER A 308 -3.30 -23.56 -9.85
C SER A 308 -4.21 -24.50 -9.07
N GLY A 309 -4.37 -25.73 -9.59
CA GLY A 309 -5.18 -26.77 -8.96
C GLY A 309 -6.58 -26.88 -9.54
N THR A 310 -7.31 -27.89 -9.08
CA THR A 310 -8.68 -28.20 -9.49
C THR A 310 -9.66 -27.28 -8.76
N ILE A 311 -10.74 -26.87 -9.40
CA ILE A 311 -11.79 -26.11 -8.72
C ILE A 311 -12.59 -27.05 -7.82
N VAL A 312 -12.66 -26.74 -6.53
CA VAL A 312 -13.31 -27.59 -5.51
C VAL A 312 -14.52 -26.93 -4.86
N GLN A 313 -14.68 -25.62 -5.01
CA GLN A 313 -15.80 -24.88 -4.42
C GLN A 313 -16.18 -23.68 -5.30
N ALA A 314 -17.48 -23.41 -5.34
CA ALA A 314 -18.07 -22.20 -5.90
C ALA A 314 -19.08 -21.63 -4.90
N GLU A 315 -18.99 -20.34 -4.67
CA GLU A 315 -19.87 -19.62 -3.76
C GLU A 315 -20.49 -18.44 -4.50
N TYR A 316 -21.81 -18.36 -4.48
CA TYR A 316 -22.57 -17.31 -5.15
C TYR A 316 -22.55 -16.04 -4.30
N TYR A 317 -22.25 -14.90 -4.93
CA TYR A 317 -22.25 -13.59 -4.29
C TYR A 317 -23.65 -12.98 -4.31
N THR A 318 -24.19 -12.63 -3.16
CA THR A 318 -25.62 -12.31 -2.97
C THR A 318 -25.97 -10.82 -2.90
N GLU A 319 -24.98 -9.92 -3.01
CA GLU A 319 -25.16 -8.46 -2.93
C GLU A 319 -24.88 -7.75 -4.26
#